data_AF-A0A7S1ZXF8-F1
#
_entry.id   AF-A0A7S1ZXF8-F1
#
_cell.length_a   1.000
_cell.length_b   1.000
_cell.length_c   1.000
_cell.angle_alpha   90.00
_cell.angle_beta   90.00
_cell.angle_gamma   90.00
#
_symmetry.space_group_name_H-M   'P 1'
#
loop_
_entity.id
_entity.type
_entity.pdbx_description
1 polymer ?
#
loop_
_entity_poly.entity_id
_entity_poly.type
_entity_poly.pdbx_seq_one_letter_code
_entity_poly.pdbx_strand_id
1 'polypeptide(L)'
;MITVPFTPVAIAAEATPINGSIIGEWKDGLCGCCKFGCCHPHLCCACMCPVALMGQVLTRMKMTWLGNTARNEAEYRTTFRNTICVIIVCLLLTFIPRFEDPDPVWVRIEEGIKTPYYIREYPELPLWQNIVNKALNLSVALAPLYAFIVLVRLRRAVRKKYSIRDERCSSCEDCCCALYCGCCTVAQLARQTAD
;
A
#
# COMPACT_ATOMS: atom_id res chain seq x y z
N MET A 1 33.81 8.61 42.57
CA MET A 1 33.22 7.71 41.56
C MET A 1 31.72 7.91 41.63
N ILE A 2 31.16 8.72 40.72
CA ILE A 2 29.74 9.14 40.78
C ILE A 2 28.94 8.11 39.99
N THR A 3 28.14 7.30 40.68
CA THR A 3 27.20 6.37 40.05
C THR A 3 25.95 7.14 39.64
N VAL A 4 25.80 7.39 38.35
CA VAL A 4 24.58 7.92 37.76
C VAL A 4 23.55 6.77 37.72
N PRO A 5 22.34 6.92 38.30
CA PRO A 5 21.34 5.86 38.25
C PRO A 5 20.85 5.67 36.82
N PHE A 6 20.84 4.42 36.36
CA PHE A 6 20.26 4.01 35.10
C PHE A 6 18.74 4.14 35.21
N THR A 7 18.17 5.21 34.66
CA THR A 7 16.72 5.32 34.52
C THR A 7 16.25 4.31 33.48
N PRO A 8 15.32 3.38 33.81
CA PRO A 8 14.75 2.51 32.81
C PRO A 8 14.03 3.37 31.76
N VAL A 9 14.33 3.11 30.49
CA VAL A 9 13.61 3.66 29.35
C VAL A 9 12.13 3.35 29.58
N ALA A 10 11.34 4.37 29.86
CA ALA A 10 9.89 4.27 29.89
C ALA A 10 9.44 3.88 28.48
N ILE A 11 9.23 2.58 28.26
CA ILE A 11 8.41 2.08 27.17
C ILE A 11 7.07 2.79 27.34
N ALA A 12 6.73 3.64 26.37
CA ALA A 12 5.52 4.44 26.38
C ALA A 12 4.35 3.56 26.84
N ALA A 13 3.82 3.89 28.01
CA ALA A 13 2.73 3.16 28.62
C ALA A 13 1.59 3.04 27.61
N GLU A 14 1.36 1.78 27.30
CA GLU A 14 0.24 1.16 26.64
C GLU A 14 -1.04 2.00 26.77
N ALA A 15 -1.53 2.51 25.64
CA ALA A 15 -2.91 2.95 25.56
C ALA A 15 -3.78 1.70 25.72
N THR A 16 -4.28 1.49 26.95
CA THR A 16 -5.29 0.50 27.27
C THR A 16 -6.46 0.63 26.29
N PRO A 17 -7.00 -0.48 25.75
CA PRO A 17 -8.21 -0.42 24.94
C PRO A 17 -9.34 0.17 25.79
N ILE A 18 -9.86 1.32 25.38
CA ILE A 18 -10.93 2.02 26.07
C ILE A 18 -12.24 1.24 25.85
N ASN A 19 -13.06 1.19 26.91
CA ASN A 19 -14.37 0.54 27.01
C ASN A 19 -15.14 0.44 25.68
N GLY A 20 -15.23 -0.77 25.12
CA GLY A 20 -16.11 -1.09 23.99
C GLY A 20 -15.50 -2.00 22.91
N SER A 21 -14.17 -2.09 22.84
CA SER A 21 -13.50 -3.05 21.95
C SER A 21 -13.49 -4.44 22.58
N ILE A 22 -14.14 -5.42 21.94
CA ILE A 22 -13.98 -6.83 22.29
C ILE A 22 -12.52 -7.21 22.04
N ILE A 23 -11.76 -7.43 23.11
CA ILE A 23 -10.39 -7.94 23.02
C ILE A 23 -10.46 -9.37 22.53
N GLY A 24 -9.58 -9.75 21.60
CA GLY A 24 -9.48 -11.12 21.09
C GLY A 24 -10.23 -11.42 19.79
N GLU A 25 -11.07 -10.50 19.31
CA GLU A 25 -11.86 -10.68 18.08
C GLU A 25 -11.92 -9.40 17.23
N TRP A 26 -12.18 -9.55 15.93
CA TRP A 26 -12.38 -8.42 15.02
C TRP A 26 -13.77 -7.80 15.23
N LYS A 27 -13.86 -6.45 15.27
CA LYS A 27 -15.13 -5.71 15.41
C LYS A 27 -16.13 -6.01 14.28
N ASP A 28 -15.63 -6.24 13.07
CA ASP A 28 -16.42 -6.71 11.93
C ASP A 28 -15.63 -7.78 11.18
N GLY A 29 -16.30 -8.68 10.46
CA GLY A 29 -15.65 -9.61 9.53
C GLY A 29 -15.03 -8.88 8.33
N LEU A 30 -14.18 -9.59 7.57
CA LEU A 30 -13.45 -9.01 6.43
C LEU A 30 -14.41 -8.39 5.39
N CYS A 31 -15.43 -9.13 4.97
CA CYS A 31 -16.47 -8.63 4.05
C CYS A 31 -17.53 -7.74 4.72
N GLY A 32 -17.37 -7.42 6.02
CA GLY A 32 -18.26 -6.50 6.74
C GLY A 32 -18.15 -5.05 6.26
N CYS A 33 -17.27 -4.74 5.30
CA CYS A 33 -17.13 -3.42 4.72
C CYS A 33 -18.40 -2.90 4.02
N CYS A 34 -19.29 -3.80 3.57
CA CYS A 34 -20.58 -3.43 2.96
C CYS A 34 -21.74 -3.35 3.96
N LYS A 35 -21.50 -3.57 5.26
CA LYS A 35 -22.55 -3.61 6.30
C LYS A 35 -23.37 -2.31 6.38
N PHE A 36 -22.75 -1.18 6.06
CA PHE A 36 -23.37 0.15 6.05
C PHE A 36 -23.71 0.65 4.63
N GLY A 37 -23.67 -0.24 3.64
CA GLY A 37 -23.94 0.07 2.22
C GLY A 37 -22.70 0.45 1.40
N CYS A 38 -22.85 0.38 0.08
CA CYS A 38 -21.77 0.59 -0.90
C CYS A 38 -21.24 2.04 -0.93
N CYS A 39 -22.06 3.00 -0.50
CA CYS A 39 -21.76 4.43 -0.50
C CYS A 39 -21.27 4.95 0.86
N HIS A 40 -21.01 4.07 1.82
CA HIS A 40 -20.52 4.51 3.13
C HIS A 40 -19.13 5.16 2.98
N PRO A 41 -18.85 6.34 3.57
CA PRO A 41 -17.60 7.07 3.38
C PRO A 41 -16.34 6.24 3.61
N HIS A 42 -16.36 5.34 4.60
CA HIS A 42 -15.23 4.42 4.85
C HIS A 42 -14.99 3.41 3.72
N LEU A 43 -16.05 2.90 3.09
CA LEU A 43 -15.90 1.98 1.96
C LEU A 43 -15.46 2.74 0.71
N CYS A 44 -16.04 3.91 0.45
CA CYS A 44 -15.61 4.77 -0.66
C CYS A 44 -14.14 5.16 -0.53
N CYS A 45 -13.69 5.61 0.65
CA CYS A 45 -12.28 5.90 0.90
C CYS A 45 -11.40 4.66 0.79
N ALA A 46 -11.85 3.49 1.26
CA ALA A 46 -11.08 2.25 1.14
C ALA A 46 -10.96 1.74 -0.31
N CYS A 47 -11.96 1.99 -1.16
CA CYS A 47 -11.93 1.59 -2.57
C CYS A 47 -11.20 2.61 -3.44
N MET A 48 -11.43 3.92 -3.23
CA MET A 48 -10.87 4.99 -4.08
C MET A 48 -9.49 5.44 -3.61
N CYS A 49 -9.21 5.42 -2.30
CA CYS A 49 -7.97 5.91 -1.72
C CYS A 49 -7.45 4.99 -0.58
N PRO A 50 -7.27 3.67 -0.81
CA PRO A 50 -6.89 2.71 0.23
C PRO A 50 -5.61 3.09 0.95
N VAL A 51 -4.62 3.63 0.23
CA VAL A 51 -3.31 3.99 0.80
C VAL A 51 -3.41 5.23 1.70
N ALA A 52 -4.30 6.17 1.38
CA ALA A 52 -4.54 7.34 2.24
C ALA A 52 -5.22 6.93 3.55
N LEU A 53 -6.26 6.08 3.45
CA LEU A 53 -6.92 5.52 4.63
C LEU A 53 -5.95 4.66 5.47
N MET A 54 -5.09 3.87 4.82
CA MET A 54 -4.01 3.14 5.49
C MET A 54 -3.05 4.09 6.21
N GLY A 55 -2.65 5.20 5.58
CA GLY A 55 -1.85 6.26 6.21
C GLY A 55 -2.50 6.82 7.48
N GLN A 56 -3.82 7.05 7.46
CA GLN A 56 -4.56 7.50 8.63
C GLN A 56 -4.51 6.47 9.76
N VAL A 57 -4.72 5.19 9.44
CA VAL A 57 -4.68 4.11 10.43
C VAL A 57 -3.27 3.91 10.99
N LEU A 58 -2.23 4.02 10.17
CA LEU A 58 -0.82 3.97 10.63
C LEU A 58 -0.55 5.06 11.68
N THR A 59 -1.01 6.29 11.43
CA THR A 59 -0.84 7.40 12.39
C THR A 59 -1.60 7.15 13.70
N ARG A 60 -2.83 6.61 13.65
CA ARG A 60 -3.58 6.22 14.86
C ARG A 60 -2.87 5.09 15.64
N MET A 61 -2.26 4.16 14.93
CA MET A 61 -1.49 3.06 15.49
C MET A 61 -0.07 3.46 15.95
N LYS A 62 0.30 4.75 15.84
CA LYS A 62 1.64 5.27 16.15
C LYS A 62 2.75 4.49 15.40
N MET A 63 2.50 4.20 14.14
CA MET A 63 3.42 3.51 13.24
C MET A 63 4.01 4.49 12.23
N THR A 64 5.19 4.16 11.69
CA THR A 64 5.83 4.88 10.60
C THR A 64 5.15 4.56 9.26
N TRP A 65 5.39 5.37 8.23
CA TRP A 65 4.92 5.13 6.87
C TRP A 65 5.47 3.83 6.23
N LEU A 66 6.44 3.16 6.87
CA LEU A 66 6.95 1.84 6.48
C LEU A 66 6.27 0.67 7.21
N GLY A 67 5.31 0.96 8.09
CA GLY A 67 4.62 -0.04 8.89
C GLY A 67 5.44 -0.57 10.08
N ASN A 68 6.44 0.18 10.56
CA ASN A 68 7.16 -0.15 11.79
C ASN A 68 6.60 0.66 12.97
N THR A 69 6.66 0.16 14.20
CA THR A 69 6.32 0.96 15.38
C THR A 69 7.25 2.18 15.49
N ALA A 70 6.67 3.37 15.65
CA ALA A 70 7.45 4.59 15.80
C ALA A 70 8.18 4.61 17.16
N ARG A 71 9.42 5.09 17.18
CA ARG A 71 10.22 5.19 18.42
C ARG A 71 9.90 6.44 19.21
N ASN A 72 9.50 7.49 18.51
CA ASN A 72 9.21 8.81 19.07
C ASN A 72 7.94 9.40 18.43
N GLU A 73 7.47 10.49 19.01
CA GLU A 73 6.25 11.15 18.57
C GLU A 73 6.38 11.83 17.20
N ALA A 74 7.56 12.36 16.91
CA ALA A 74 7.84 13.03 15.65
C ALA A 74 7.70 12.08 14.44
N GLU A 75 8.14 10.82 14.58
CA GLU A 75 8.09 9.81 13.53
C GLU A 75 6.66 9.49 13.06
N TYR A 76 5.72 9.22 13.97
CA TYR A 76 4.36 8.88 13.55
C TYR A 76 3.53 10.10 13.12
N ARG A 77 3.84 11.30 13.63
CA ARG A 77 3.18 12.55 13.19
C ARG A 77 3.44 12.89 11.72
N THR A 78 4.62 12.52 11.21
CA THR A 78 4.96 12.72 9.79
C THR A 78 4.45 11.60 8.87
N THR A 79 3.93 10.51 9.44
CA THR A 79 3.58 9.31 8.68
C THR A 79 2.48 9.53 7.67
N PHE A 80 1.38 10.19 8.05
CA PHE A 80 0.30 10.50 7.12
C PHE A 80 0.81 11.37 5.95
N ARG A 81 1.53 12.44 6.26
CA ARG A 81 2.13 13.34 5.26
C ARG A 81 3.03 12.57 4.29
N ASN A 82 3.96 11.76 4.80
CA ASN A 82 4.87 10.98 3.97
C ASN A 82 4.11 9.97 3.09
N THR A 83 3.07 9.32 3.65
CA THR A 83 2.22 8.39 2.90
C THR A 83 1.50 9.10 1.75
N ILE A 84 0.94 10.29 1.99
CA ILE A 84 0.30 11.11 0.94
C ILE A 84 1.33 11.56 -0.11
N CYS A 85 2.53 11.99 0.29
CA CYS A 85 3.60 12.34 -0.64
C CYS A 85 3.95 11.16 -1.56
N VAL A 86 4.09 9.95 -1.02
CA VAL A 86 4.34 8.74 -1.81
C VAL A 86 3.21 8.49 -2.82
N ILE A 87 1.95 8.60 -2.39
CA ILE A 87 0.79 8.44 -3.29
C ILE A 87 0.82 9.46 -4.43
N ILE A 88 1.01 10.75 -4.12
CA ILE A 88 1.04 11.81 -5.12
C ILE A 88 2.17 11.58 -6.12
N VAL A 89 3.38 11.24 -5.64
CA VAL A 89 4.51 10.93 -6.52
C VAL A 89 4.17 9.74 -7.42
N CYS A 90 3.64 8.64 -6.90
CA CYS A 90 3.25 7.48 -7.70
C CYS A 90 2.16 7.82 -8.74
N LEU A 91 1.17 8.65 -8.40
CA LEU A 91 0.15 9.11 -9.33
C LEU A 91 0.76 9.97 -10.43
N LEU A 92 1.59 10.95 -10.09
CA LEU A 92 2.28 11.80 -11.07
C LEU A 92 3.12 10.95 -12.03
N LEU A 93 3.87 9.98 -11.52
CA LEU A 93 4.65 9.05 -12.35
C LEU A 93 3.78 8.20 -13.31
N THR A 94 2.51 7.97 -12.96
CA THR A 94 1.55 7.25 -13.82
C THR A 94 1.00 8.15 -14.93
N PHE A 95 0.84 9.44 -14.66
CA PHE A 95 0.33 10.44 -15.61
C PHE A 95 1.41 11.05 -16.51
N ILE A 96 2.70 10.79 -16.26
CA ILE A 96 3.76 11.16 -17.21
C ILE A 96 3.45 10.46 -18.53
N PRO A 97 3.30 11.22 -19.65
CA PRO A 97 3.05 10.62 -20.95
C PRO A 97 4.20 9.66 -21.25
N ARG A 98 3.83 8.39 -21.33
CA ARG A 98 4.79 7.36 -21.75
C ARG A 98 5.09 7.62 -23.21
N PHE A 99 6.35 7.50 -23.59
CA PHE A 99 6.66 7.44 -25.01
C PHE A 99 5.95 6.20 -25.54
N GLU A 100 4.90 6.42 -26.33
CA GLU A 100 4.19 5.37 -27.00
C GLU A 100 5.16 4.70 -27.96
N ASP A 101 5.15 3.36 -27.99
CA ASP A 101 5.97 2.65 -28.96
C ASP A 101 5.56 3.11 -30.36
N PRO A 102 6.51 3.49 -31.23
CA PRO A 102 6.15 3.97 -32.54
C PRO A 102 5.35 2.90 -33.27
N ASP A 103 4.27 3.31 -33.94
CA ASP A 103 3.43 2.40 -34.70
C ASP A 103 4.31 1.61 -35.69
N PRO A 104 4.06 0.30 -35.83
CA PRO A 104 4.81 -0.51 -36.78
C PRO A 104 4.61 0.03 -38.19
N VAL A 105 5.72 0.23 -38.91
CA VAL A 105 5.69 0.69 -40.30
C VAL A 105 5.69 -0.54 -41.21
N TRP A 106 4.80 -0.54 -42.19
CA TRP A 106 4.76 -1.57 -43.23
C TRP A 106 5.69 -1.16 -44.38
N VAL A 107 6.84 -1.81 -44.46
CA VAL A 107 7.82 -1.56 -45.53
C VAL A 107 7.56 -2.53 -46.67
N ARG A 108 7.39 -2.00 -47.89
CA ARG A 108 7.27 -2.79 -49.11
C ARG A 108 8.66 -3.13 -49.63
N ILE A 109 8.92 -4.43 -49.87
CA ILE A 109 10.17 -4.89 -50.49
C ILE A 109 9.89 -5.38 -51.91
N GLU A 110 10.63 -4.86 -52.89
CA GLU A 110 10.45 -5.16 -54.32
C GLU A 110 11.66 -5.90 -54.95
N GLU A 111 12.66 -6.30 -54.17
CA GLU A 111 13.88 -6.93 -54.72
C GLU A 111 13.62 -8.35 -55.26
N GLY A 112 13.61 -8.48 -56.60
CA GLY A 112 13.73 -9.77 -57.32
C GLY A 112 12.54 -10.73 -57.23
N ILE A 113 11.43 -10.36 -56.59
CA ILE A 113 10.29 -11.24 -56.29
C ILE A 113 9.04 -10.78 -57.07
N LYS A 114 8.31 -11.73 -57.68
CA LYS A 114 7.12 -11.47 -58.52
C LYS A 114 5.92 -10.85 -57.78
N THR A 115 5.88 -10.93 -56.45
CA THR A 115 4.80 -10.38 -55.62
C THR A 115 5.39 -9.57 -54.46
N PRO A 116 5.09 -8.27 -54.34
CA PRO A 116 5.55 -7.47 -53.21
C PRO A 116 4.94 -8.02 -51.92
N TYR A 117 5.73 -8.05 -50.86
CA TYR A 117 5.27 -8.36 -49.51
C TYR A 117 5.63 -7.22 -48.56
N TYR A 118 4.88 -7.12 -47.47
CA TYR A 118 5.06 -6.10 -46.45
C TYR A 118 5.74 -6.71 -45.23
N ILE A 119 6.88 -6.17 -44.82
CA ILE A 119 7.49 -6.50 -43.53
C ILE A 119 7.02 -5.47 -42.50
N ARG A 120 6.73 -5.97 -41.29
CA ARG A 120 6.47 -5.13 -40.12
C ARG A 120 7.80 -4.74 -39.48
N GLU A 121 8.22 -3.49 -39.65
CA GLU A 121 9.39 -2.94 -38.97
C GLU A 121 8.97 -2.11 -37.76
N TYR A 122 9.67 -2.31 -36.64
CA TYR A 122 9.50 -1.52 -35.43
C TYR A 122 10.65 -0.51 -35.37
N PRO A 123 10.39 0.80 -35.43
CA PRO A 123 11.44 1.79 -35.28
C PRO A 123 12.10 1.62 -33.91
N GLU A 124 13.43 1.55 -33.87
CA GLU A 124 14.14 1.45 -32.61
C GLU A 124 13.99 2.76 -31.83
N LEU A 125 13.39 2.67 -30.64
CA LEU A 125 13.38 3.78 -29.70
C LEU A 125 14.82 4.07 -29.23
N PRO A 126 15.22 5.34 -29.13
CA PRO A 126 16.47 5.72 -28.47
C PRO A 126 16.62 5.02 -27.11
N LEU A 127 17.83 4.52 -26.82
CA LEU A 127 18.13 3.77 -25.59
C LEU A 127 17.61 4.46 -24.32
N TRP A 128 17.75 5.79 -24.24
CA TRP A 128 17.30 6.56 -23.08
C TRP A 128 15.78 6.53 -22.88
N GLN A 129 14.98 6.53 -23.96
CA GLN A 129 13.51 6.43 -23.86
C GLN A 129 13.10 5.07 -23.30
N ASN A 130 13.74 4.01 -23.79
CA ASN A 130 13.54 2.65 -23.28
C ASN A 130 13.89 2.54 -21.79
N ILE A 131 15.01 3.12 -21.37
CA ILE A 131 15.42 3.14 -19.96
C ILE A 131 14.39 3.89 -19.11
N VAL A 132 13.95 5.07 -19.56
CA VAL A 132 12.96 5.89 -18.84
C VAL A 132 11.63 5.16 -18.72
N ASN A 133 11.08 4.63 -19.80
CA ASN A 133 9.82 3.88 -19.79
C ASN A 133 9.89 2.64 -18.88
N LYS A 134 10.99 1.88 -18.92
CA LYS A 134 11.18 0.73 -18.03
C LYS A 134 11.29 1.15 -16.56
N ALA A 135 12.01 2.23 -16.26
CA ALA A 135 12.13 2.77 -14.92
C ALA A 135 10.77 3.26 -14.37
N LEU A 136 9.98 3.97 -15.19
CA LEU A 136 8.62 4.38 -14.86
C LEU A 136 7.72 3.17 -14.60
N ASN A 137 7.74 2.16 -15.46
CA ASN A 137 6.98 0.93 -15.28
C ASN A 137 7.35 0.19 -13.99
N LEU A 138 8.65 0.08 -13.70
CA LEU A 138 9.13 -0.51 -12.45
C LEU A 138 8.63 0.29 -11.23
N SER A 139 8.69 1.62 -11.28
CA SER A 139 8.23 2.47 -10.19
C SER A 139 6.73 2.30 -9.91
N VAL A 140 5.90 2.18 -10.96
CA VAL A 140 4.46 1.93 -10.84
C VAL A 140 4.19 0.53 -10.29
N ALA A 141 4.99 -0.47 -10.65
CA ALA A 141 4.87 -1.83 -10.11
C ALA A 141 5.29 -1.94 -8.63
N LEU A 142 6.22 -1.10 -8.16
CA LEU A 142 6.66 -1.09 -6.76
C LEU A 142 5.63 -0.47 -5.80
N ALA A 143 4.80 0.46 -6.26
CA ALA A 143 3.76 1.11 -5.45
C ALA A 143 2.74 0.13 -4.82
N PRO A 144 2.10 -0.80 -5.57
CA PRO A 144 1.20 -1.79 -4.99
C PRO A 144 1.93 -2.78 -4.07
N LEU A 145 3.19 -3.12 -4.37
CA LEU A 145 4.02 -3.96 -3.49
C LEU A 145 4.28 -3.26 -2.14
N TYR A 146 4.61 -1.98 -2.17
CA TYR A 146 4.73 -1.15 -0.96
C TYR A 146 3.42 -1.15 -0.17
N ALA A 147 2.29 -0.84 -0.82
CA ALA A 147 0.98 -0.81 -0.15
C ALA A 147 0.63 -2.17 0.47
N PHE A 148 0.91 -3.26 -0.24
CA PHE A 148 0.72 -4.62 0.25
C PHE A 148 1.55 -4.91 1.51
N ILE A 149 2.86 -4.66 1.47
CA ILE A 149 3.77 -4.91 2.60
C ILE A 149 3.34 -4.11 3.83
N VAL A 150 3.04 -2.83 3.64
CA VAL A 150 2.62 -1.95 4.75
C VAL A 150 1.27 -2.37 5.31
N LEU A 151 0.32 -2.77 4.47
CA LEU A 151 -0.98 -3.27 4.91
C LEU A 151 -0.86 -4.55 5.74
N VAL A 152 -0.02 -5.51 5.33
CA VAL A 152 0.25 -6.74 6.09
C VAL A 152 0.86 -6.40 7.45
N ARG A 153 1.85 -5.50 7.48
CA ARG A 153 2.48 -5.06 8.74
C ARG A 153 1.49 -4.36 9.67
N LEU A 154 0.68 -3.46 9.11
CA LEU A 154 -0.36 -2.76 9.85
C LEU A 154 -1.37 -3.73 10.44
N ARG A 155 -1.87 -4.69 9.64
CA ARG A 155 -2.81 -5.70 10.10
C ARG A 155 -2.23 -6.53 11.24
N ARG A 156 -0.98 -6.99 11.11
CA ARG A 156 -0.25 -7.70 12.18
C ARG A 156 -0.08 -6.87 13.46
N ALA A 157 0.18 -5.58 13.33
CA ALA A 157 0.30 -4.69 14.49
C ALA A 157 -1.04 -4.51 15.21
N VAL A 158 -2.15 -4.38 14.47
CA VAL A 158 -3.51 -4.38 15.04
C VAL A 158 -3.83 -5.73 15.69
N ARG A 159 -3.58 -6.84 14.98
CA ARG A 159 -3.23 -8.19 15.49
C ARG A 159 -2.80 -8.19 16.94
N LYS A 160 -1.55 -7.81 17.09
CA LYS A 160 -0.83 -7.85 18.35
C LYS A 160 -1.43 -6.92 19.40
N LYS A 161 -1.88 -5.72 19.02
CA LYS A 161 -2.41 -4.71 19.96
C LYS A 161 -3.74 -5.13 20.59
N TYR A 162 -4.62 -5.79 19.83
CA TYR A 162 -5.95 -6.20 20.31
C TYR A 162 -6.03 -7.70 20.66
N SER A 163 -4.89 -8.39 20.68
CA SER A 163 -4.78 -9.83 20.99
C SER A 163 -5.69 -10.73 20.14
N ILE A 164 -5.96 -10.36 18.88
CA ILE A 164 -6.91 -11.10 18.02
C ILE A 164 -6.26 -12.40 17.54
N ARG A 165 -6.96 -13.52 17.76
CA ARG A 165 -6.49 -14.88 17.45
C ARG A 165 -6.36 -15.11 15.93
N ASP A 166 -5.44 -16.00 15.56
CA ASP A 166 -5.37 -16.59 14.22
C ASP A 166 -6.44 -17.67 14.09
N GLU A 167 -7.34 -17.56 13.10
CA GLU A 167 -8.41 -18.55 12.94
C GLU A 167 -8.07 -19.64 11.91
N ARG A 168 -7.38 -19.28 10.81
CA ARG A 168 -7.31 -20.19 9.64
C ARG A 168 -5.91 -20.45 9.10
N CYS A 169 -4.98 -19.51 9.26
CA CYS A 169 -3.63 -19.67 8.71
C CYS A 169 -2.62 -18.83 9.48
N SER A 170 -2.26 -19.28 10.70
CA SER A 170 -1.33 -18.65 11.66
C SER A 170 -0.60 -17.39 11.14
N SER A 171 0.39 -17.57 10.26
CA SER A 171 1.23 -16.45 9.78
C SER A 171 0.83 -15.83 8.43
N CYS A 172 0.03 -16.53 7.62
CA CYS A 172 -0.30 -16.13 6.24
C CYS A 172 -1.66 -15.45 6.10
N GLU A 173 -2.53 -15.54 7.12
CA GLU A 173 -3.87 -14.93 7.07
C GLU A 173 -3.81 -13.45 6.71
N ASP A 174 -2.86 -12.72 7.30
CA ASP A 174 -2.67 -11.29 7.02
C ASP A 174 -2.26 -11.01 5.57
N CYS A 175 -1.44 -11.87 4.98
CA CYS A 175 -1.05 -11.79 3.57
C CYS A 175 -2.25 -12.09 2.66
N CYS A 176 -3.01 -13.14 2.95
CA CYS A 176 -4.18 -13.52 2.18
C CYS A 176 -5.25 -12.41 2.21
N CYS A 177 -5.56 -11.85 3.38
CA CYS A 177 -6.52 -10.76 3.49
C CYS A 177 -6.09 -9.53 2.69
N ALA A 178 -4.80 -9.16 2.77
CA ALA A 178 -4.25 -8.02 2.04
C ALA A 178 -4.22 -8.26 0.51
N LEU A 179 -3.97 -9.49 0.03
CA LEU A 179 -3.99 -9.83 -1.39
C LEU A 179 -5.40 -9.92 -1.97
N TYR A 180 -6.31 -10.65 -1.31
CA TYR A 180 -7.63 -10.97 -1.89
C TYR A 180 -8.66 -9.86 -1.71
N CYS A 181 -8.62 -9.11 -0.59
CA CYS A 181 -9.44 -7.91 -0.45
C CYS A 181 -8.72 -6.82 0.35
N GLY A 182 -7.79 -6.12 -0.30
CA GLY A 182 -7.05 -5.01 0.30
C GLY A 182 -7.96 -3.88 0.83
N CYS A 183 -8.97 -3.45 0.06
CA CYS A 183 -9.89 -2.41 0.49
C CYS A 183 -10.72 -2.82 1.71
N CYS A 184 -11.26 -4.05 1.72
CA CYS A 184 -11.98 -4.61 2.87
C CYS A 184 -11.08 -4.63 4.12
N THR A 185 -9.83 -5.05 3.94
CA THR A 185 -8.84 -5.13 5.03
C THR A 185 -8.56 -3.75 5.62
N VAL A 186 -8.30 -2.74 4.78
CA VAL A 186 -8.08 -1.36 5.26
C VAL A 186 -9.33 -0.81 5.95
N ALA A 187 -10.52 -1.07 5.40
CA ALA A 187 -11.78 -0.62 6.01
C ALA A 187 -12.03 -1.27 7.38
N GLN A 188 -11.76 -2.58 7.51
CA GLN A 188 -11.85 -3.32 8.78
C GLN A 188 -10.87 -2.72 9.81
N LEU A 189 -9.62 -2.48 9.41
CA LEU A 189 -8.60 -1.86 10.27
C LEU A 189 -8.99 -0.43 10.69
N ALA A 190 -9.54 0.35 9.77
CA ALA A 190 -9.99 1.72 10.06
C ALA A 190 -11.12 1.75 11.09
N ARG A 191 -12.05 0.79 11.06
CA ARG A 191 -13.13 0.67 12.05
C ARG A 191 -12.67 0.08 13.39
N GLN A 192 -11.71 -0.84 13.37
CA GLN A 192 -11.11 -1.40 14.58
C GLN A 192 -10.35 -0.34 15.38
N THR A 193 -9.71 0.61 14.68
CA THR A 193 -8.88 1.67 15.27
C THR A 193 -9.59 3.03 15.37
N ALA A 194 -10.88 3.09 15.02
CA ALA A 194 -11.72 4.25 15.28
C ALA A 194 -12.37 4.06 16.67
N ASP A 195 -12.03 4.97 17.57
CA ASP A 195 -12.74 5.18 18.84
C ASP A 195 -14.05 5.97 18.58
#